data_AF-A0A432I043-F1
#
_entry.id   AF-A0A432I043-F1
#
_cell.length_a   1.000
_cell.length_b   1.000
_cell.length_c   1.000
_cell.angle_alpha   90.00
_cell.angle_beta   90.00
_cell.angle_gamma   90.00
#
_symmetry.space_group_name_H-M   'P 1'
#
loop_
_entity.id
_entity.type
_entity.pdbx_description
1 polymer ?
#
loop_
_entity_poly.entity_id
_entity_poly.type
_entity_poly.pdbx_seq_one_letter_code
_entity_poly.pdbx_strand_id
1 'polypeptide(L)'
;MNTLESDHTGDDASKFSLDYFNLLEELLHFEPDESGKLVIPPGATNILSFKNLRNQLLPLLIDNTSRTAIRASKDYGRDQNQSQTVGFRLIDDESFEKFIKMGFLCGNRVVLWDFIGTRVLANLDGNPSVPDTVKTLATNLMPLKPIVEAERLVMLHHPTDWSKEIRQKVSQKLQEIKKTVRWGYQNNTGNVWAGISSSRHE
;
A
#
# COMPACT_ATOMS: atom_id res chain seq x y z
N MET A 1 26.49 20.87 28.34
CA MET A 1 26.54 21.06 26.88
C MET A 1 27.23 19.86 26.29
N ASN A 2 26.53 19.10 25.46
CA ASN A 2 27.05 18.22 24.41
C ASN A 2 25.83 17.76 23.62
N THR A 3 25.41 18.60 22.69
CA THR A 3 24.51 18.24 21.59
C THR A 3 25.32 17.36 20.64
N LEU A 4 25.09 16.04 20.72
CA LEU A 4 25.36 15.16 19.59
C LEU A 4 24.25 15.41 18.57
N GLU A 5 24.45 16.41 17.72
CA GLU A 5 23.77 16.47 16.43
C GLU A 5 24.28 15.27 15.63
N SER A 6 23.56 14.15 15.69
CA SER A 6 23.76 13.08 14.74
C SER A 6 23.17 13.56 13.42
N ASP A 7 24.05 13.93 12.49
CA ASP A 7 23.78 14.09 11.06
C ASP A 7 23.40 12.70 10.49
N HIS A 8 22.26 12.16 10.89
CA HIS A 8 21.69 10.97 10.29
C HIS A 8 20.94 11.40 9.03
N THR A 9 21.70 11.58 7.93
CA THR A 9 21.08 11.54 6.62
C THR A 9 20.67 10.10 6.35
N GLY A 10 19.43 9.75 6.69
CA GLY A 10 18.90 8.41 6.49
C GLY A 10 19.08 7.88 5.07
N ASP A 11 19.02 6.56 4.94
CA ASP A 11 19.17 5.91 3.63
C ASP A 11 18.07 6.34 2.63
N ASP A 12 18.28 6.05 1.35
CA ASP A 12 17.35 6.50 0.30
C ASP A 12 15.94 5.91 0.46
N ALA A 13 15.77 4.78 1.17
CA ALA A 13 14.46 4.23 1.49
C ALA A 13 13.74 5.10 2.53
N SER A 14 14.47 5.58 3.53
CA SER A 14 13.95 6.45 4.59
C SER A 14 13.58 7.82 4.03
N LYS A 15 14.42 8.40 3.17
CA LYS A 15 14.13 9.67 2.47
C LYS A 15 12.85 9.57 1.62
N PHE A 16 12.76 8.55 0.77
CA PHE A 16 11.57 8.28 -0.03
C PHE A 16 10.31 8.17 0.84
N SER A 17 10.42 7.50 1.98
CA SER A 17 9.30 7.30 2.89
C SER A 17 8.86 8.59 3.55
N LEU A 18 9.81 9.44 3.93
CA LEU A 18 9.51 10.74 4.49
C LEU A 18 8.83 11.65 3.46
N ASP A 19 9.32 11.67 2.21
CA ASP A 19 8.70 12.40 1.10
C ASP A 19 7.25 11.93 0.87
N TYR A 20 7.03 10.62 0.91
CA TYR A 20 5.69 10.03 0.80
C TYR A 20 4.75 10.52 1.91
N PHE A 21 5.21 10.50 3.17
CA PHE A 21 4.43 10.94 4.32
C PHE A 21 4.17 12.45 4.32
N ASN A 22 5.16 13.24 3.91
CA ASN A 22 5.01 14.70 3.78
C ASN A 22 3.95 15.06 2.73
N LEU A 23 3.90 14.34 1.61
CA LEU A 23 2.84 14.52 0.60
C LEU A 23 1.44 14.19 1.15
N LEU A 24 1.32 13.14 1.96
CA LEU A 24 0.05 12.83 2.63
C LEU A 24 -0.35 13.96 3.59
N GLU A 25 0.57 14.41 4.43
CA GLU A 25 0.33 15.45 5.41
C GLU A 25 -0.10 16.78 4.78
N GLU A 26 0.65 17.22 3.76
CA GLU A 26 0.41 18.49 3.06
C GLU A 26 -0.95 18.53 2.36
N LEU A 27 -1.35 17.42 1.72
CA LEU A 27 -2.51 17.39 0.82
C LEU A 27 -3.80 16.88 1.46
N LEU A 28 -3.71 16.22 2.62
CA LEU A 28 -4.87 15.69 3.34
C LEU A 28 -5.25 16.48 4.59
N HIS A 29 -4.40 17.44 5.03
CA HIS A 29 -4.71 18.39 6.10
C HIS A 29 -5.15 17.71 7.40
N PHE A 30 -4.26 16.89 7.98
CA PHE A 30 -4.52 16.20 9.23
C PHE A 30 -4.57 17.17 10.42
N GLU A 31 -5.48 16.91 11.35
CA GLU A 31 -5.61 17.63 12.62
C GLU A 31 -5.84 16.61 13.76
N PRO A 32 -5.37 16.88 14.98
CA PRO A 32 -5.72 16.06 16.13
C PRO A 32 -7.19 16.28 16.52
N ASP A 33 -7.91 15.19 16.77
CA ASP A 33 -9.25 15.23 17.36
C ASP A 33 -9.21 15.44 18.89
N GLU A 34 -10.37 15.43 19.54
CA GLU A 34 -10.49 15.60 21.00
C GLU A 34 -9.76 14.52 21.82
N SER A 35 -9.48 13.35 21.21
CA SER A 35 -8.71 12.27 21.82
C SER A 35 -7.20 12.35 21.54
N GLY A 36 -6.78 13.32 20.72
CA GLY A 36 -5.41 13.47 20.23
C GLY A 36 -5.07 12.54 19.06
N LYS A 37 -6.05 11.83 18.48
CA LYS A 37 -5.84 11.02 17.28
C LYS A 37 -5.84 11.94 16.05
N LEU A 38 -4.86 11.78 15.16
CA LEU A 38 -4.86 12.48 13.88
C LEU A 38 -6.04 12.02 13.04
N VAL A 39 -6.83 12.96 12.55
CA VAL A 39 -7.98 12.75 11.67
C VAL A 39 -7.94 13.74 10.51
N ILE A 40 -8.70 13.48 9.45
CA ILE A 40 -8.93 14.43 8.36
C ILE A 40 -10.29 15.09 8.60
N PRO A 41 -10.36 16.39 8.92
CA PRO A 41 -11.62 17.04 9.26
C PRO A 41 -12.64 16.97 8.10
N PRO A 42 -13.94 16.91 8.41
CA PRO A 42 -14.99 17.02 7.39
C PRO A 42 -14.82 18.30 6.58
N GLY A 43 -14.78 18.18 5.25
CA GLY A 43 -14.62 19.33 4.33
C GLY A 43 -13.18 19.81 4.11
N ALA A 44 -12.18 19.30 4.85
CA ALA A 44 -10.78 19.69 4.67
C ALA A 44 -10.23 19.30 3.29
N THR A 45 -10.72 18.18 2.73
CA THR A 45 -10.30 17.66 1.42
C THR A 45 -11.45 17.66 0.44
N ASN A 46 -11.17 17.96 -0.83
CA ASN A 46 -12.10 17.79 -1.94
C ASN A 46 -11.49 16.89 -3.02
N ILE A 47 -12.22 16.66 -4.12
CA ILE A 47 -11.72 15.79 -5.21
C ILE A 47 -10.40 16.28 -5.82
N LEU A 48 -10.14 17.60 -5.82
CA LEU A 48 -8.89 18.16 -6.30
C LEU A 48 -7.72 17.80 -5.38
N SER A 49 -7.92 17.73 -4.07
CA SER A 49 -6.92 17.25 -3.10
C SER A 49 -6.42 15.84 -3.49
N PHE A 50 -7.34 14.91 -3.80
CA PHE A 50 -6.99 13.54 -4.20
C PHE A 50 -6.34 13.47 -5.60
N LYS A 51 -6.76 14.33 -6.53
CA LYS A 51 -6.10 14.45 -7.85
C LYS A 51 -4.66 14.95 -7.70
N ASN A 52 -4.45 15.96 -6.87
CA ASN A 52 -3.12 16.50 -6.57
C ASN A 52 -2.27 15.43 -5.88
N LEU A 53 -2.81 14.72 -4.90
CA LEU A 53 -2.11 13.63 -4.22
C LEU A 53 -1.68 12.55 -5.20
N ARG A 54 -2.57 12.12 -6.10
CA ARG A 54 -2.23 11.17 -7.17
C ARG A 54 -1.10 11.69 -8.06
N ASN A 55 -1.23 12.94 -8.51
CA ASN A 55 -0.28 13.54 -9.44
C ASN A 55 1.11 13.78 -8.83
N GLN A 56 1.20 13.91 -7.51
CA GLN A 56 2.48 14.10 -6.80
C GLN A 56 3.08 12.78 -6.29
N LEU A 57 2.25 11.84 -5.79
CA LEU A 57 2.72 10.52 -5.38
C LEU A 57 3.20 9.67 -6.56
N LEU A 58 2.52 9.73 -7.71
CA LEU A 58 2.84 8.86 -8.84
C LEU A 58 4.28 9.07 -9.36
N PRO A 59 4.77 10.31 -9.58
CA PRO A 59 6.17 10.57 -9.90
C PRO A 59 7.15 9.98 -8.88
N LEU A 60 6.93 10.24 -7.58
CA LEU A 60 7.77 9.69 -6.50
C LEU A 60 7.86 8.16 -6.60
N LEU A 61 6.75 7.51 -6.93
CA LEU A 61 6.64 6.06 -7.00
C LEU A 61 7.32 5.42 -8.24
N ILE A 62 7.52 6.15 -9.34
CA ILE A 62 8.03 5.61 -10.62
C ILE A 62 9.41 6.13 -11.03
N ASP A 63 9.87 7.20 -10.41
CA ASP A 63 11.12 7.87 -10.76
C ASP A 63 12.37 7.09 -10.29
N ASN A 64 13.53 7.75 -10.39
CA ASN A 64 14.79 7.18 -9.93
C ASN A 64 14.86 7.06 -8.40
N THR A 65 14.14 7.90 -7.65
CA THR A 65 14.04 7.91 -6.19
C THR A 65 13.46 6.58 -5.68
N SER A 66 12.39 6.10 -6.31
CA SER A 66 11.82 4.78 -6.02
C SER A 66 12.86 3.65 -6.23
N ARG A 67 13.69 3.75 -7.27
CA ARG A 67 14.71 2.72 -7.57
C ARG A 67 15.86 2.72 -6.56
N THR A 68 16.31 3.90 -6.12
CA THR A 68 17.36 4.00 -5.11
C THR A 68 16.84 3.57 -3.74
N ALA A 69 15.60 3.89 -3.39
CA ALA A 69 14.91 3.38 -2.20
C ALA A 69 14.85 1.84 -2.17
N ILE A 70 14.47 1.20 -3.28
CA ILE A 70 14.45 -0.27 -3.38
C ILE A 70 15.87 -0.87 -3.20
N ARG A 71 16.91 -0.23 -3.76
CA ARG A 71 18.29 -0.69 -3.59
C ARG A 71 18.74 -0.54 -2.13
N ALA A 72 18.50 0.61 -1.52
CA ALA A 72 18.80 0.85 -0.11
C ALA A 72 18.13 -0.20 0.80
N SER A 73 16.86 -0.53 0.57
CA SER A 73 16.18 -1.59 1.32
C SER A 73 16.79 -2.98 1.09
N LYS A 74 17.26 -3.30 -0.13
CA LYS A 74 17.97 -4.58 -0.40
C LYS A 74 19.37 -4.66 0.19
N ASP A 75 20.01 -3.52 0.39
CA ASP A 75 21.36 -3.42 0.94
C ASP A 75 21.33 -3.36 2.47
N TYR A 76 20.18 -3.01 3.06
CA TYR A 76 19.99 -2.96 4.51
C TYR A 76 20.34 -4.27 5.19
N GLY A 77 21.09 -4.17 6.28
CA GLY A 77 21.43 -5.30 7.14
C GLY A 77 22.51 -6.23 6.59
N ARG A 78 23.02 -6.02 5.36
CA ARG A 78 24.15 -6.82 4.82
C ARG A 78 25.38 -6.80 5.71
N ASP A 79 25.67 -5.65 6.33
CA ASP A 79 26.90 -5.43 7.09
C ASP A 79 26.67 -5.29 8.61
N GLN A 80 25.41 -5.33 9.07
CA GLN A 80 25.05 -4.93 10.46
C GLN A 80 24.17 -5.95 11.20
N ASN A 81 23.94 -7.14 10.64
CA ASN A 81 23.03 -8.16 11.21
C ASN A 81 21.64 -7.59 11.56
N GLN A 82 21.15 -6.66 10.74
CA GLN A 82 19.83 -6.07 10.88
C GLN A 82 18.86 -6.80 9.96
N SER A 83 17.63 -6.97 10.42
CA SER A 83 16.56 -7.55 9.61
C SER A 83 15.48 -6.52 9.31
N GLN A 84 14.87 -6.67 8.13
CA GLN A 84 13.63 -5.99 7.79
C GLN A 84 12.49 -7.00 7.80
N THR A 85 11.36 -6.58 8.33
CA THR A 85 10.08 -7.25 8.10
C THR A 85 9.35 -6.53 6.99
N VAL A 86 8.55 -7.27 6.23
CA VAL A 86 7.79 -6.70 5.11
C VAL A 86 6.32 -6.95 5.32
N GLY A 87 5.56 -5.89 5.08
CA GLY A 87 4.15 -5.83 5.31
C GLY A 87 3.36 -5.39 4.09
N PHE A 88 2.24 -6.08 3.83
CA PHE A 88 1.28 -5.72 2.81
C PHE A 88 -0.15 -6.04 3.25
N ARG A 89 -1.00 -5.02 3.42
CA ARG A 89 -2.43 -5.27 3.65
C ARG A 89 -3.31 -4.01 3.58
N LEU A 90 -4.58 -4.23 3.24
CA LEU A 90 -5.74 -3.41 3.60
C LEU A 90 -6.29 -3.94 4.93
N ILE A 91 -6.20 -3.18 6.02
CA ILE A 91 -6.72 -3.61 7.33
C ILE A 91 -7.54 -2.50 7.98
N ASP A 92 -8.51 -2.90 8.80
CA ASP A 92 -9.04 -2.08 9.90
C ASP A 92 -7.94 -1.60 10.86
N ASP A 93 -8.26 -0.54 11.62
CA ASP A 93 -7.35 0.13 12.54
C ASP A 93 -6.72 -0.83 13.57
N GLU A 94 -7.52 -1.72 14.18
CA GLU A 94 -7.05 -2.60 15.25
C GLU A 94 -6.02 -3.61 14.75
N SER A 95 -6.27 -4.24 13.60
CA SER A 95 -5.30 -5.20 13.07
C SER A 95 -4.12 -4.52 12.35
N PHE A 96 -4.23 -3.25 11.95
CA PHE A 96 -3.10 -2.46 11.46
C PHE A 96 -2.08 -2.19 12.57
N GLU A 97 -2.52 -1.75 13.74
CA GLU A 97 -1.62 -1.52 14.87
C GLU A 97 -0.90 -2.81 15.30
N LYS A 98 -1.65 -3.92 15.45
CA LYS A 98 -1.07 -5.23 15.78
C LYS A 98 -0.03 -5.66 14.75
N PHE A 99 -0.31 -5.44 13.48
CA PHE A 99 0.60 -5.77 12.39
C PHE A 99 1.91 -4.99 12.46
N ILE A 100 1.87 -3.68 12.70
CA ILE A 100 3.08 -2.86 12.88
C ILE A 100 3.89 -3.34 14.08
N LYS A 101 3.23 -3.61 15.22
CA LYS A 101 3.88 -4.16 16.42
C LYS A 101 4.58 -5.49 16.13
N MET A 102 3.91 -6.40 15.43
CA MET A 102 4.51 -7.69 15.04
C MET A 102 5.70 -7.52 14.10
N GLY A 103 5.65 -6.56 13.18
CA GLY A 103 6.78 -6.21 12.32
C GLY A 103 8.02 -5.80 13.13
N PHE A 104 7.84 -4.97 14.17
CA PHE A 104 8.93 -4.55 15.06
C PHE A 104 9.42 -5.63 16.03
N LEU A 105 8.56 -6.59 16.40
CA LEU A 105 9.00 -7.76 17.19
C LEU A 105 9.91 -8.68 16.38
N CYS A 106 9.70 -8.77 15.06
CA CYS A 106 10.40 -9.70 14.19
C CYS A 106 11.59 -9.06 13.43
N GLY A 107 11.71 -7.73 13.43
CA GLY A 107 12.83 -7.07 12.77
C GLY A 107 13.10 -5.63 13.22
N ASN A 108 14.26 -5.13 12.83
CA ASN A 108 14.72 -3.80 13.19
C ASN A 108 13.93 -2.71 12.45
N ARG A 109 13.54 -2.98 11.20
CA ARG A 109 12.77 -2.05 10.36
C ARG A 109 11.56 -2.75 9.75
N VAL A 110 10.46 -2.02 9.62
CA VAL A 110 9.24 -2.47 8.93
C VAL A 110 9.18 -1.81 7.55
N VAL A 111 9.04 -2.61 6.50
CA VAL A 111 8.79 -2.16 5.14
C VAL A 111 7.30 -2.34 4.85
N LEU A 112 6.61 -1.25 4.51
CA LEU A 112 5.24 -1.29 4.02
C LEU A 112 5.21 -1.08 2.51
N TRP A 113 4.47 -1.92 1.79
CA TRP A 113 4.23 -1.68 0.38
C TRP A 113 3.15 -0.62 0.17
N ASP A 114 3.43 0.35 -0.70
CA ASP A 114 2.47 1.35 -1.14
C ASP A 114 1.22 0.66 -1.70
N PHE A 115 0.10 1.18 -1.24
CA PHE A 115 -1.23 0.79 -1.71
C PHE A 115 -2.06 2.02 -2.10
N ILE A 116 -1.84 3.17 -1.46
CA ILE A 116 -2.58 4.40 -1.72
C ILE A 116 -2.29 4.89 -3.15
N GLY A 117 -1.03 5.07 -3.53
CA GLY A 117 -0.66 5.64 -4.82
C GLY A 117 -1.00 4.72 -6.00
N THR A 118 -0.60 3.46 -5.88
CA THR A 118 -0.51 2.52 -7.02
C THR A 118 -1.74 1.66 -7.23
N ARG A 119 -2.64 1.61 -6.24
CA ARG A 119 -3.87 0.82 -6.29
C ARG A 119 -5.11 1.67 -6.05
N VAL A 120 -5.14 2.44 -4.97
CA VAL A 120 -6.35 3.19 -4.62
C VAL A 120 -6.52 4.40 -5.53
N LEU A 121 -5.53 5.29 -5.59
CA LEU A 121 -5.60 6.51 -6.41
C LEU A 121 -5.59 6.25 -7.92
N ALA A 122 -5.08 5.09 -8.36
CA ALA A 122 -5.19 4.65 -9.76
C ALA A 122 -6.65 4.52 -10.23
N ASN A 123 -7.58 4.27 -9.30
CA ASN A 123 -9.01 4.12 -9.58
C ASN A 123 -9.83 5.37 -9.25
N LEU A 124 -9.17 6.51 -8.98
CA LEU A 124 -9.85 7.76 -8.57
C LEU A 124 -10.91 8.21 -9.58
N ASP A 125 -10.60 8.10 -10.88
CA ASP A 125 -11.55 8.45 -11.93
C ASP A 125 -12.56 7.31 -12.10
N GLY A 126 -13.81 7.53 -11.68
CA GLY A 126 -14.91 6.58 -11.84
C GLY A 126 -15.26 5.75 -10.60
N ASN A 127 -14.58 5.96 -9.46
CA ASN A 127 -14.95 5.33 -8.20
C ASN A 127 -15.13 6.34 -7.05
N PRO A 128 -16.38 6.61 -6.61
CA PRO A 128 -16.65 7.57 -5.55
C PRO A 128 -16.17 7.12 -4.15
N SER A 129 -15.84 5.84 -3.93
CA SER A 129 -15.34 5.36 -2.62
C SER A 129 -13.84 5.56 -2.42
N VAL A 130 -13.11 5.96 -3.47
CA VAL A 130 -11.66 6.16 -3.41
C VAL A 130 -11.25 7.20 -2.36
N PRO A 131 -11.85 8.41 -2.30
CA PRO A 131 -11.55 9.40 -1.27
C PRO A 131 -11.62 8.83 0.16
N ASP A 132 -12.70 8.13 0.51
CA ASP A 132 -12.87 7.59 1.86
C ASP A 132 -11.86 6.47 2.16
N THR A 133 -11.53 5.66 1.15
CA THR A 133 -10.48 4.63 1.27
C THR A 133 -9.11 5.27 1.50
N VAL A 134 -8.76 6.32 0.76
CA VAL A 134 -7.50 7.07 0.96
C VAL A 134 -7.45 7.67 2.36
N LYS A 135 -8.53 8.33 2.79
CA LYS A 135 -8.60 8.94 4.13
C LYS A 135 -8.38 7.91 5.23
N THR A 136 -9.04 6.75 5.13
CA THR A 136 -8.90 5.66 6.11
C THR A 136 -7.45 5.18 6.18
N LEU A 137 -6.85 4.87 5.03
CA LEU A 137 -5.47 4.38 4.97
C LEU A 137 -4.46 5.42 5.47
N ALA A 138 -4.62 6.67 5.06
CA ALA A 138 -3.70 7.73 5.45
C ALA A 138 -3.83 8.09 6.94
N THR A 139 -5.04 8.04 7.49
CA THR A 139 -5.28 8.20 8.95
C THR A 139 -4.59 7.11 9.77
N ASN A 140 -4.51 5.89 9.24
CA ASN A 140 -3.77 4.81 9.89
C ASN A 140 -2.25 4.96 9.74
N LEU A 141 -1.78 5.49 8.61
CA LEU A 141 -0.36 5.70 8.37
C LEU A 141 0.21 6.87 9.17
N MET A 142 -0.44 8.04 9.18
CA MET A 142 0.15 9.27 9.71
C MET A 142 0.68 9.20 11.15
N PRO A 143 0.03 8.49 12.10
CA PRO A 143 0.60 8.29 13.44
C PRO A 143 1.97 7.61 13.45
N LEU A 144 2.35 6.93 12.36
CA LEU A 144 3.65 6.26 12.21
C LEU A 144 4.75 7.20 11.69
N LYS A 145 4.45 8.46 11.34
CA LYS A 145 5.46 9.40 10.82
C LYS A 145 6.70 9.52 11.72
N PRO A 146 6.59 9.61 13.07
CA PRO A 146 7.77 9.65 13.93
C PRO A 146 8.65 8.38 13.83
N ILE A 147 8.06 7.25 13.47
CA ILE A 147 8.78 5.98 13.27
C ILE A 147 9.51 5.98 11.91
N VAL A 148 8.96 6.66 10.91
CA VAL A 148 9.62 6.93 9.61
C VAL A 148 10.80 7.87 9.81
N GLU A 149 10.61 8.95 10.58
CA GLU A 149 11.68 9.90 10.94
C GLU A 149 12.82 9.22 11.70
N ALA A 150 12.51 8.19 12.50
CA ALA A 150 13.50 7.35 13.17
C ALA A 150 14.12 6.26 12.26
N GLU A 151 13.80 6.23 10.95
CA GLU A 151 14.27 5.25 9.96
C GLU A 151 13.89 3.79 10.28
N ARG A 152 12.88 3.60 11.13
CA ARG A 152 12.40 2.30 11.60
C ARG A 152 11.21 1.79 10.77
N LEU A 153 10.54 2.67 10.02
CA LEU A 153 9.49 2.29 9.08
C LEU A 153 9.77 2.91 7.71
N VAL A 154 9.64 2.11 6.65
CA VAL A 154 9.82 2.59 5.27
C VAL A 154 8.64 2.17 4.40
N MET A 155 8.19 3.09 3.55
CA MET A 155 7.28 2.83 2.45
C MET A 155 8.09 2.46 1.21
N LEU A 156 7.63 1.47 0.44
CA LEU A 156 8.20 1.14 -0.87
C LEU A 156 7.08 0.82 -1.86
N HIS A 157 7.32 1.04 -3.14
CA HIS A 157 6.38 0.60 -4.17
C HIS A 157 6.17 -0.93 -4.13
N HIS A 158 4.93 -1.38 -4.34
CA HIS A 158 4.59 -2.79 -4.40
C HIS A 158 5.48 -3.56 -5.43
N PRO A 159 5.95 -4.78 -5.10
CA PRO A 159 6.93 -5.51 -5.91
C PRO A 159 6.46 -5.86 -7.32
N THR A 160 5.16 -5.94 -7.55
CA THR A 160 4.62 -6.13 -8.91
C THR A 160 4.96 -4.99 -9.85
N ASP A 161 5.26 -3.79 -9.37
CA ASP A 161 5.42 -2.67 -10.28
C ASP A 161 6.87 -2.50 -10.74
N TRP A 162 7.85 -3.06 -10.01
CA TRP A 162 9.27 -3.03 -10.38
C TRP A 162 9.91 -4.40 -10.64
N SER A 163 9.44 -5.50 -10.03
CA SER A 163 10.02 -6.83 -10.26
C SER A 163 9.38 -7.54 -11.46
N LYS A 164 10.15 -7.68 -12.55
CA LYS A 164 9.73 -8.42 -13.75
C LYS A 164 9.38 -9.86 -13.44
N GLU A 165 10.18 -10.52 -12.59
CA GLU A 165 9.95 -11.91 -12.20
C GLU A 165 8.61 -12.07 -11.46
N ILE A 166 8.36 -11.21 -10.46
CA ILE A 166 7.10 -11.26 -9.69
C ILE A 166 5.91 -10.96 -10.60
N ARG A 167 6.00 -9.97 -11.52
CA ARG A 167 4.96 -9.71 -12.52
C ARG A 167 4.65 -10.92 -13.37
N GLN A 168 5.67 -11.62 -13.85
CA GLN A 168 5.49 -12.79 -14.69
C GLN A 168 4.78 -13.91 -13.92
N LYS A 169 5.21 -14.19 -12.69
CA LYS A 169 4.57 -15.20 -11.82
C LYS A 169 3.10 -14.87 -11.52
N VAL A 170 2.81 -13.62 -11.14
CA VAL A 170 1.44 -13.16 -10.90
C VAL A 170 0.60 -13.26 -12.17
N SER A 171 1.13 -12.81 -13.30
CA SER A 171 0.41 -12.84 -14.59
C SER A 171 0.08 -14.27 -15.04
N GLN A 172 1.02 -15.21 -14.89
CA GLN A 172 0.78 -16.63 -15.16
C GLN A 172 -0.36 -17.18 -14.31
N LYS A 173 -0.32 -16.91 -12.99
CA LYS A 173 -1.37 -17.38 -12.08
C LYS A 173 -2.74 -16.80 -12.40
N LEU A 174 -2.82 -15.52 -12.77
CA LEU A 174 -4.08 -14.89 -13.18
C LEU A 174 -4.64 -15.50 -14.47
N GLN A 175 -3.78 -15.89 -15.43
CA GLN A 175 -4.23 -16.58 -16.64
C GLN A 175 -4.73 -17.99 -16.35
N GLU A 176 -4.11 -18.71 -15.42
CA GLU A 176 -4.63 -20.01 -14.94
C GLU A 176 -6.02 -19.86 -14.32
N ILE A 177 -6.19 -18.90 -13.40
CA ILE A 177 -7.48 -18.63 -12.76
C ILE A 177 -8.55 -18.29 -13.80
N LYS A 178 -8.25 -17.41 -14.77
CA LYS A 178 -9.19 -17.07 -15.84
C LYS A 178 -9.62 -18.28 -16.65
N LYS A 179 -8.70 -19.21 -16.94
CA LYS A 179 -9.01 -20.47 -17.64
C LYS A 179 -9.89 -21.37 -16.79
N THR A 180 -9.58 -21.56 -15.51
CA THR A 180 -10.37 -22.38 -14.59
C THR A 180 -11.78 -21.84 -14.41
N VAL A 181 -11.92 -20.54 -14.19
CA VAL A 181 -13.23 -19.88 -14.06
C VAL A 181 -14.02 -20.02 -15.35
N ARG A 182 -13.40 -19.75 -16.52
CA ARG A 182 -14.05 -19.91 -17.83
C ARG A 182 -14.50 -21.34 -18.10
N TRP A 183 -13.70 -22.33 -17.72
CA TRP A 183 -14.06 -23.76 -17.86
C TRP A 183 -15.22 -24.15 -16.94
N GLY A 184 -15.24 -23.66 -15.70
CA GLY A 184 -16.35 -23.85 -14.76
C GLY A 184 -17.67 -23.28 -15.29
N TYR A 185 -17.64 -22.10 -15.93
CA TYR A 185 -18.83 -21.52 -16.58
C TYR A 185 -19.31 -22.33 -17.78
N GLN A 186 -18.40 -22.78 -18.67
CA GLN A 186 -18.77 -23.55 -19.87
C GLN A 186 -19.36 -24.93 -19.52
N ASN A 187 -18.87 -25.59 -18.48
CA ASN A 187 -19.35 -26.91 -18.09
C ASN A 187 -20.65 -26.87 -17.28
N ASN A 188 -20.92 -25.79 -16.53
CA ASN A 188 -22.19 -25.64 -15.82
C ASN A 188 -23.35 -25.24 -16.75
N THR A 189 -23.08 -24.60 -17.90
CA THR A 189 -24.14 -24.29 -18.89
C THR A 189 -24.57 -25.50 -19.73
N GLY A 190 -23.80 -26.59 -19.74
CA GLY A 190 -24.13 -27.82 -20.47
C GLY A 190 -25.12 -28.76 -19.75
N ASN A 191 -25.25 -28.66 -18.42
CA ASN A 191 -26.07 -29.58 -17.62
C ASN A 191 -27.51 -29.10 -17.37
N VAL A 192 -27.88 -27.88 -17.77
CA VAL A 192 -29.22 -27.33 -17.49
C VAL A 192 -30.25 -27.69 -18.57
N TRP A 193 -29.83 -28.11 -19.77
CA TRP A 193 -30.74 -28.40 -20.89
C TRP A 193 -31.05 -29.89 -21.13
N ALA A 194 -30.42 -30.81 -20.41
CA ALA A 194 -30.66 -32.25 -20.57
C ALA A 194 -31.83 -32.81 -19.73
N GLY A 195 -32.47 -31.98 -18.88
CA GLY A 195 -33.48 -32.41 -17.91
C GLY A 195 -34.94 -32.08 -18.23
N ILE A 196 -35.23 -31.41 -19.36
CA ILE A 196 -36.61 -31.02 -19.72
C ILE A 196 -36.99 -31.63 -21.07
N SER A 197 -37.11 -32.96 -21.13
CA SER A 197 -37.89 -33.65 -22.17
C SER A 197 -39.04 -34.40 -21.51
N SER A 198 -40.09 -33.63 -21.21
CA SER A 198 -41.51 -34.00 -21.24
C SER A 198 -41.84 -35.50 -21.26
N SER A 199 -42.10 -36.05 -20.08
CA SER A 199 -43.06 -37.13 -19.88
C SER A 199 -44.48 -36.61 -20.04
N ARG A 200 -45.17 -36.94 -21.14
CA ARG A 200 -46.63 -36.99 -21.25
C ARG A 200 -47.02 -38.03 -22.30
N HIS A 201 -47.29 -39.24 -21.84
CA HIS A 201 -48.18 -40.18 -22.52
C HIS A 201 -49.52 -40.13 -21.78
N GLU A 202 -50.56 -39.72 -22.50
CA GLU A 202 -51.93 -40.21 -22.36
C GLU A 202 -52.34 -40.73 -23.74
#